data_AF-A0A377M141-F1
#
_entry.id   AF-A0A377M141-F1
#
_cell.length_a   1.000
_cell.length_b   1.000
_cell.length_c   1.000
_cell.angle_alpha   90.00
_cell.angle_beta   90.00
_cell.angle_gamma   90.00
#
_symmetry.space_group_name_H-M   'P 1'
#
loop_
_entity.id
_entity.type
_entity.pdbx_description
1 polymer ?
#
loop_
_entity_poly.entity_id
_entity_poly.type
_entity_poly.pdbx_seq_one_letter_code
_entity_poly.pdbx_strand_id
1 'polypeptide(L)'
;MIPQISQAPGVVQLVLNFLQALEQQGFTGDTATNYADRLTMATDNSIYQLLPDAVVFPRSTADVALIARLATQERFSALVFTPRGAAPEQMARP
;
A
#
# COMPACT_ATOMS: atom_id res chain seq x y z
N MET A 1 0.10 -21.13 22.07
CA MET A 1 -0.32 -19.92 21.33
C MET A 1 0.94 -19.14 20.99
N ILE A 2 1.16 -18.82 19.72
CA ILE A 2 2.32 -18.02 19.30
C ILE A 2 1.98 -16.55 19.59
N PRO A 3 2.83 -15.78 20.30
CA PRO A 3 2.57 -14.38 20.57
C PRO A 3 2.45 -13.60 19.25
N GLN A 4 1.32 -12.91 19.03
CA GLN A 4 1.25 -11.90 17.98
C GLN A 4 2.23 -10.78 18.33
N ILE A 5 3.18 -10.53 17.44
CA ILE A 5 4.13 -9.42 17.60
C ILE A 5 3.30 -8.14 17.66
N SER A 6 3.33 -7.52 18.84
CA SER A 6 2.55 -6.34 19.15
C SER A 6 3.16 -5.14 18.44
N GLN A 7 2.36 -4.58 17.53
CA GLN A 7 2.53 -3.28 16.90
C GLN A 7 3.82 -3.07 16.12
N ALA A 8 3.72 -3.31 14.80
CA ALA A 8 4.57 -2.59 13.86
C ALA A 8 4.46 -1.07 14.12
N PRO A 9 5.55 -0.30 13.95
CA PRO A 9 5.55 1.15 14.21
C PRO A 9 4.31 1.81 13.61
N GLY A 10 3.65 2.60 14.47
CA GLY A 10 2.27 3.05 14.30
C GLY A 10 2.03 3.65 12.93
N VAL A 11 1.02 3.14 12.24
CA VAL A 11 0.57 3.68 10.95
C VAL A 11 0.29 5.17 11.15
N VAL A 12 0.95 6.00 10.35
CA VAL A 12 0.83 7.46 10.43
C VAL A 12 -0.64 7.86 10.24
N GLN A 13 -1.18 8.73 11.09
CA GLN A 13 -2.59 9.15 11.02
C GLN A 13 -2.96 9.70 9.64
N LEU A 14 -2.03 10.35 8.95
CA LEU A 14 -2.22 10.84 7.59
C LEU A 14 -2.55 9.72 6.60
N VAL A 15 -1.91 8.55 6.75
CA VAL A 15 -2.17 7.36 5.93
C VAL A 15 -3.57 6.82 6.22
N LEU A 16 -3.95 6.71 7.49
CA LEU A 16 -5.30 6.27 7.87
C LEU A 16 -6.39 7.20 7.30
N ASN A 17 -6.16 8.52 7.37
CA ASN A 17 -7.07 9.51 6.80
C ASN A 17 -7.20 9.36 5.27
N PHE A 18 -6.11 9.01 4.58
CA PHE A 18 -6.13 8.77 3.13
C PHE A 18 -6.94 7.51 2.78
N LEU A 19 -6.71 6.41 3.50
CA LEU A 19 -7.46 5.15 3.30
C LEU A 19 -8.95 5.35 3.55
N GLN A 20 -9.32 6.06 4.63
CA GLN A 20 -10.71 6.40 4.91
C GLN A 20 -11.33 7.26 3.80
N ALA A 21 -10.59 8.24 3.27
CA ALA A 21 -11.08 9.10 2.20
C ALA A 21 -11.22 8.37 0.86
N LEU A 22 -10.44 7.31 0.60
CA LEU A 22 -10.65 6.40 -0.52
C LEU A 22 -11.96 5.62 -0.38
N GLU A 23 -12.17 4.99 0.78
CA GLU A 23 -13.38 4.22 1.07
C GLU A 23 -14.64 5.08 0.92
N GLN A 24 -14.63 6.30 1.49
CA GLN A 24 -15.73 7.26 1.38
C GLN A 24 -16.03 7.73 -0.04
N GLN A 25 -15.05 7.66 -0.95
CA GLN A 25 -15.21 8.05 -2.36
C GLN A 25 -15.46 6.85 -3.29
N GLY A 26 -15.74 5.68 -2.73
CA GLY A 26 -16.13 4.50 -3.50
C GLY A 26 -14.96 3.71 -4.08
N PHE A 27 -13.79 3.76 -3.44
CA PHE A 27 -12.70 2.83 -3.75
C PHE A 27 -13.18 1.39 -3.58
N THR A 28 -12.99 0.56 -4.61
CA THR A 28 -13.51 -0.82 -4.65
C THR A 28 -12.44 -1.88 -4.37
N GLY A 29 -11.18 -1.44 -4.29
CA GLY A 29 -10.04 -2.29 -4.00
C GLY A 29 -9.84 -2.61 -2.53
N ASP A 30 -8.77 -3.34 -2.24
CA ASP A 30 -8.40 -3.73 -0.88
C ASP A 30 -7.30 -2.83 -0.32
N THR A 31 -7.22 -2.72 1.00
CA THR A 31 -6.16 -1.98 1.68
C THR A 31 -5.56 -2.82 2.79
N ALA A 32 -4.27 -2.66 3.05
CA ALA A 32 -3.58 -3.41 4.09
C ALA A 32 -2.69 -2.51 4.94
N THR A 33 -2.90 -2.59 6.25
CA THR A 33 -2.11 -1.87 7.27
C THR A 33 -1.47 -2.80 8.29
N ASN A 34 -1.83 -4.09 8.27
CA ASN A 34 -1.21 -5.08 9.15
C ASN A 34 0.23 -5.38 8.71
N TYR A 35 1.06 -5.80 9.66
CA TYR A 35 2.49 -6.00 9.45
C TYR A 35 2.80 -7.06 8.39
N ALA A 36 2.06 -8.17 8.37
CA ALA A 36 2.33 -9.29 7.48
C ALA A 36 2.16 -8.88 6.02
N ASP A 37 1.04 -8.23 5.69
CA ASP A 37 0.76 -7.76 4.34
C ASP A 37 1.75 -6.68 3.91
N ARG A 38 2.08 -5.73 4.79
CA ARG A 38 3.09 -4.69 4.52
C ARG A 38 4.47 -5.31 4.25
N LEU A 39 4.83 -6.36 4.97
CA LEU A 39 6.11 -7.05 4.81
C LEU A 39 6.21 -7.75 3.44
N THR A 40 5.11 -8.30 2.92
CA THR A 40 5.12 -8.90 1.57
C THR A 40 5.47 -7.89 0.47
N MET A 41 5.22 -6.61 0.73
CA MET A 41 5.48 -5.50 -0.20
C MET A 41 6.70 -4.66 0.18
N ALA A 42 7.44 -5.06 1.21
CA ALA A 42 8.57 -4.30 1.74
C ALA A 42 9.86 -4.49 0.93
N THR A 43 9.90 -5.47 0.02
CA THR A 43 11.05 -5.72 -0.85
C THR A 43 10.67 -5.47 -2.30
N ASP A 44 11.69 -5.24 -3.13
CA ASP A 44 11.53 -5.03 -4.57
C ASP A 44 12.50 -5.87 -5.39
N ASN A 45 12.74 -7.10 -4.90
CA ASN A 45 13.80 -8.00 -5.37
C ASN A 45 15.22 -7.53 -5.00
N SER A 46 15.34 -6.54 -4.10
CA SER A 46 16.58 -6.14 -3.44
C SER A 46 16.69 -6.76 -2.04
N ILE A 47 17.92 -6.78 -1.49
CA ILE A 47 18.16 -7.19 -0.10
C ILE A 47 17.64 -6.19 0.94
N TYR A 48 17.31 -4.95 0.53
CA TYR A 48 16.79 -3.91 1.40
C TYR A 48 15.28 -4.06 1.61
N GLN A 49 14.86 -3.88 2.86
CA GLN A 49 13.45 -3.85 3.23
C GLN A 49 13.04 -2.41 3.56
N LEU A 50 12.10 -1.88 2.79
CA LEU A 50 11.41 -0.62 3.08
C LEU A 50 9.95 -0.93 3.37
N LEU A 51 9.58 -0.98 4.66
CA LEU A 51 8.22 -1.30 5.07
C LEU A 51 7.28 -0.12 4.74
N PRO A 52 6.35 -0.24 3.78
CA PRO A 52 5.39 0.83 3.49
C PRO A 52 4.45 1.03 4.68
N ASP A 53 3.89 2.21 4.90
CA ASP A 53 2.91 2.44 5.99
C ASP A 53 1.57 1.75 5.76
N ALA A 54 1.16 1.65 4.51
CA ALA A 54 0.00 0.89 4.05
C ALA A 54 0.21 0.44 2.60
N VAL A 55 -0.57 -0.55 2.18
CA VAL A 55 -0.64 -1.02 0.79
C VAL A 55 -2.07 -0.85 0.29
N VAL A 56 -2.23 -0.43 -0.97
CA VAL A 56 -3.52 -0.33 -1.65
C VAL A 56 -3.51 -1.24 -2.89
N PHE A 57 -4.57 -2.03 -3.05
CA PHE A 57 -4.76 -2.99 -4.13
C PHE A 57 -5.97 -2.59 -4.96
N PRO A 58 -5.83 -1.64 -5.91
CA PRO A 58 -6.94 -1.21 -6.77
C PRO A 58 -7.44 -2.38 -7.64
N ARG A 59 -8.76 -2.49 -7.83
CA ARG A 59 -9.38 -3.53 -8.67
C ARG A 59 -9.70 -3.04 -10.08
N SER A 60 -9.68 -1.73 -10.29
CA SER A 60 -10.03 -1.10 -11.55
C SER A 60 -9.13 0.09 -11.88
N THR A 61 -9.14 0.52 -13.13
CA THR A 61 -8.51 1.79 -13.55
C THR A 61 -9.17 3.00 -12.89
N ALA A 62 -10.46 2.90 -12.55
CA ALA A 62 -11.19 3.92 -11.79
C ALA A 62 -10.60 4.08 -10.38
N ASP A 63 -10.25 2.98 -9.71
CA ASP A 63 -9.59 3.02 -8.40
C ASP A 63 -8.22 3.70 -8.47
N VAL A 64 -7.43 3.41 -9.51
CA VAL A 64 -6.13 4.06 -9.73
C VAL A 64 -6.31 5.56 -9.94
N ALA A 65 -7.29 5.97 -10.77
CA ALA A 65 -7.61 7.37 -10.98
C ALA A 65 -8.08 8.06 -9.69
N LEU A 66 -8.87 7.37 -8.86
CA LEU A 66 -9.31 7.87 -7.56
C LEU A 66 -8.12 8.08 -6.61
N ILE A 67 -7.21 7.12 -6.51
CA ILE A 67 -5.97 7.25 -5.72
C ILE A 67 -5.19 8.49 -6.17
N ALA A 68 -4.92 8.62 -7.47
CA ALA A 68 -4.16 9.74 -8.02
C ALA A 68 -4.85 11.09 -7.74
N ARG A 69 -6.17 11.18 -7.92
CA ARG A 69 -6.94 12.40 -7.63
C ARG A 69 -6.93 12.76 -6.15
N LEU A 70 -6.97 11.78 -5.27
CA LEU A 70 -6.93 12.03 -3.84
C LEU A 70 -5.53 12.49 -3.41
N ALA A 71 -4.49 11.90 -3.98
CA ALA A 71 -3.08 12.22 -3.69
C ALA A 71 -2.68 13.66 -4.06
N THR A 72 -3.38 14.32 -4.99
CA THR A 72 -3.12 15.72 -5.35
C THR A 72 -3.74 16.73 -4.39
N GLN A 73 -4.51 16.30 -3.39
CA GLN A 73 -5.04 17.24 -2.39
C GLN A 73 -3.94 17.67 -1.43
N GLU A 74 -3.84 18.97 -1.15
CA GLU A 74 -2.82 19.58 -0.27
C GLU A 74 -2.61 18.84 1.05
N ARG A 75 -3.72 18.39 1.68
CA ARG A 75 -3.68 17.64 2.94
C ARG A 75 -2.93 16.30 2.87
N PHE A 76 -2.74 15.74 1.67
CA PHE A 76 -2.07 14.46 1.40
C PHE A 76 -0.72 14.62 0.68
N SER A 77 -0.25 15.86 0.47
CA SER A 77 1.00 16.16 -0.27
C SER A 77 2.26 15.54 0.34
N ALA A 78 2.25 15.22 1.63
CA ALA A 78 3.35 14.56 2.32
C ALA A 78 3.39 13.03 2.11
N LEU A 79 2.37 12.43 1.50
CA LEU A 79 2.36 11.00 1.20
C LEU A 79 3.24 10.69 0.00
N VAL A 80 4.07 9.66 0.14
CA VAL A 80 4.90 9.13 -0.95
C VAL A 80 4.27 7.84 -1.46
N PHE A 81 4.10 7.74 -2.78
CA PHE A 81 3.51 6.57 -3.43
C PHE A 81 4.56 5.87 -4.28
N THR A 82 4.72 4.57 -4.05
CA THR A 82 5.61 3.71 -4.85
C THR A 82 4.75 2.66 -5.56
N PRO A 83 4.55 2.75 -6.88
CA PRO A 83 3.82 1.73 -7.61
C PRO A 83 4.61 0.41 -7.61
N ARG A 84 3.91 -0.70 -7.33
CA ARG A 84 4.46 -2.06 -7.38
C ARG A 84 3.64 -2.89 -8.36
N GLY A 85 4.29 -3.49 -9.34
CA GLY A 85 3.70 -4.52 -10.21
C GLY A 85 4.21 -5.91 -9.81
N ALA A 86 3.54 -6.97 -10.28
CA ALA A 86 4.16 -8.28 -10.27
C ALA A 86 5.42 -8.25 -11.15
N ALA A 87 6.53 -8.84 -10.69
CA ALA A 87 7.65 -9.12 -11.59
C ALA A 87 7.12 -9.94 -12.77
N PRO A 88 7.49 -9.66 -14.03
CA PRO A 88 7.09 -10.52 -15.13
C PRO A 88 7.61 -11.93 -14.84
N GLU A 89 6.71 -12.91 -14.83
CA GLU A 89 7.04 -14.33 -14.88
C GLU A 89 7.67 -14.64 -16.26
N GLN A 90 8.93 -14.25 -16.47
CA GLN A 90 9.67 -14.64 -17.67
C GLN A 90 11.19 -14.49 -17.49
N MET A 91 11.81 -15.47 -16.81
CA MET A 91 13.11 -16.03 -17.20
C MET A 91 13.44 -17.35 -16.48
N ALA A 92 12.44 -18.22 -16.35
CA ALA A 92 12.65 -19.63 -16.01
C ALA A 92 12.11 -20.51 -17.15
N ARG A 93 12.77 -20.45 -18.31
CA ARG A 93 12.75 -21.54 -19.28
C ARG A 93 14.18 -21.74 -19.79
N PRO A 94 14.64 -23.00 -19.88
CA PRO A 94 16.02 -23.35 -20.23
C PRO A 94 16.41 -22.92 -21.64
#